data_AF-A0AAJ2B0V8-F1
#
_entry.id   AF-A0AAJ2B0V8-F1
#
_cell.length_a   1.000
_cell.length_b   1.000
_cell.length_c   1.000
_cell.angle_alpha   90.00
_cell.angle_beta   90.00
_cell.angle_gamma   90.00
#
_symmetry.space_group_name_H-M   'P 1'
#
loop_
_entity.id
_entity.type
_entity.pdbx_description
1 polymer ?
#
loop_
_entity_poly.entity_id
_entity_poly.type
_entity_poly.pdbx_seq_one_letter_code
_entity_poly.pdbx_strand_id
1 'polypeptide(L)' 'MDSTPVEYRGCELSAIVRHLSGEFVATLLIERPGGTRRAIGPFRSFPTAQAAENYAIQYGKAELDGRLAERGPRVAMAER' A
#
# COMPACT_ATOMS: atom_id res chain seq x y z
N MET A 1 -1.85 8.57 -10.58
CA MET A 1 -3.30 8.54 -10.35
C MET A 1 -3.48 8.61 -8.85
N ASP A 2 -4.11 9.66 -8.35
CA ASP A 2 -4.43 9.82 -6.93
C ASP A 2 -5.72 9.04 -6.68
N SER A 3 -5.61 7.88 -6.03
CA SER A 3 -6.78 7.07 -5.68
C SER A 3 -7.49 7.68 -4.48
N THR A 4 -8.82 7.66 -4.49
CA THR A 4 -9.64 8.13 -3.37
C THR A 4 -9.27 7.36 -2.10
N PRO A 5 -8.91 8.05 -1.00
CA PRO A 5 -8.63 7.38 0.24
C PRO A 5 -9.81 6.56 0.75
N VAL A 6 -9.52 5.38 1.29
CA VAL A 6 -10.50 4.45 1.85
C VAL A 6 -10.31 4.35 3.35
N GLU A 7 -11.31 4.76 4.13
CA GLU A 7 -11.30 4.54 5.57
C GLU A 7 -11.52 3.06 5.91
N TYR A 8 -10.67 2.51 6.76
CA TYR A 8 -10.78 1.13 7.26
C TYR A 8 -10.18 0.99 8.66
N ARG A 9 -10.99 0.49 9.61
CA ARG A 9 -10.62 0.31 11.03
C ARG A 9 -10.00 1.58 11.66
N GLY A 10 -10.56 2.75 11.31
CA GLY A 10 -10.10 4.05 11.79
C GLY A 10 -8.77 4.52 11.18
N CYS A 11 -8.21 3.78 10.21
CA CYS A 11 -7.06 4.20 9.42
C CYS A 11 -7.54 4.64 8.03
N GLU A 12 -6.81 5.55 7.40
CA GLU A 12 -6.99 5.89 5.99
C GLU A 12 -6.02 5.07 5.13
N LEU A 13 -6.55 4.44 4.08
CA LEU A 13 -5.79 3.66 3.11
C LEU A 13 -5.79 4.37 1.76
N SER A 14 -4.61 4.71 1.25
CA SER A 14 -4.47 5.40 -0.03
C SER A 14 -3.48 4.64 -0.92
N ALA A 15 -3.81 4.48 -2.21
CA ALA A 15 -2.91 3.84 -3.16
C ALA A 15 -2.24 4.90 -4.05
N ILE A 16 -0.91 4.82 -4.15
CA ILE A 16 -0.15 5.56 -5.16
C ILE A 16 0.18 4.59 -6.28
N VAL A 17 -0.46 4.78 -7.44
CA VAL A 17 -0.18 3.98 -8.64
C VAL A 17 0.73 4.74 -9.59
N ARG A 18 1.86 4.10 -9.95
CA ARG A 18 2.82 4.59 -10.94
C ARG A 18 2.78 3.69 -12.17
N HIS A 19 2.82 4.31 -13.34
CA HIS A 19 3.02 3.62 -14.61
C HIS A 19 4.52 3.55 -14.91
N LEU A 20 5.05 2.33 -15.09
CA LEU A 20 6.47 2.05 -15.32
C LEU A 20 6.57 1.04 -16.47
N SER A 21 7.17 1.45 -17.59
CA SER A 21 7.46 0.57 -18.75
C SER A 21 6.28 -0.25 -19.26
N GLY A 22 5.08 0.33 -19.32
CA GLY A 22 3.87 -0.37 -19.81
C GLY A 22 3.09 -1.12 -18.73
N GLU A 23 3.61 -1.15 -17.50
CA GLU A 23 2.96 -1.80 -16.35
C GLU A 23 2.62 -0.80 -15.24
N PHE A 24 1.79 -1.23 -14.30
CA PHE A 24 1.36 -0.43 -13.16
C PHE A 24 1.87 -1.02 -11.85
N VAL A 25 2.46 -0.18 -11.02
CA VAL A 25 3.00 -0.55 -9.71
C VAL A 25 2.34 0.31 -8.65
N ALA A 26 1.77 -0.33 -7.64
CA ALA A 26 1.14 0.37 -6.52
C ALA A 26 2.05 0.41 -5.29
N THR A 27 1.96 1.50 -4.54
CA THR A 27 2.44 1.63 -3.16
C THR A 27 1.24 1.97 -2.30
N LEU A 28 1.04 1.23 -1.21
CA LEU A 28 0.01 1.54 -0.23
C LEU A 28 0.54 2.55 0.77
N LEU A 29 -0.29 3.53 1.11
CA LEU A 29 -0.14 4.40 2.26
C LEU A 29 -1.21 4.06 3.29
N ILE A 30 -0.81 3.91 4.54
CA ILE A 30 -1.68 3.75 5.70
C ILE A 30 -1.45 4.95 6.61
N GLU A 31 -2.47 5.76 6.83
CA GLU A 31 -2.48 6.80 7.84
C GLU A 31 -3.28 6.32 9.05
N ARG A 32 -2.64 6.29 10.22
CA ARG A 32 -3.27 5.93 11.49
C ARG A 32 -3.87 7.15 12.18
N PRO A 33 -4.89 6.95 13.02
CA PRO A 33 -5.40 8.02 13.87
C PRO A 33 -4.25 8.53 14.75
N GLY A 34 -4.04 9.85 14.75
CA GLY A 34 -2.85 10.48 15.35
C GLY A 34 -1.76 10.88 14.35
N GLY A 35 -2.01 10.74 13.04
CA GLY A 35 -1.15 11.29 11.98
C GLY A 35 0.09 10.45 11.65
N THR A 36 0.21 9.24 12.21
CA THR A 36 1.31 8.34 11.86
C THR A 36 1.06 7.74 10.48
N ARG A 37 1.96 8.01 9.53
CA ARG A 37 1.89 7.50 8.15
C ARG A 37 2.89 6.38 7.94
N ARG A 38 2.48 5.33 7.22
CA ARG A 38 3.33 4.21 6.82
C ARG A 38 3.11 3.89 5.34
N ALA A 39 4.20 3.80 4.58
CA ALA A 39 4.17 3.34 3.20
C ALA A 39 4.55 1.85 3.11
N ILE A 40 3.91 1.10 2.22
CA ILE A 40 4.16 -0.31 1.96
C ILE A 40 4.20 -0.55 0.45
N GLY A 41 5.29 -1.13 -0.02
CA GLY A 41 5.55 -1.39 -1.44
C GLY A 41 6.93 -0.87 -1.86
N PRO A 42 7.17 -0.72 -3.18
CA PRO A 42 6.24 -1.03 -4.27
C PRO A 42 5.83 -2.51 -4.31
N PHE A 43 4.60 -2.80 -4.69
CA PHE A 43 4.12 -4.18 -4.92
C PHE A 43 4.61 -4.72 -6.27
N ARG A 44 4.20 -5.96 -6.60
CA ARG A 44 4.40 -6.52 -7.95
C ARG A 44 3.77 -5.63 -9.02
N SER A 45 4.17 -5.81 -10.28
CA SER A 45 3.53 -5.13 -11.39
C SER A 45 2.15 -5.72 -11.73
N PHE A 46 1.31 -4.87 -12.31
CA PHE A 46 -0.05 -5.19 -12.71
C PHE A 46 -0.31 -4.68 -14.13
N PRO A 47 -1.20 -5.36 -14.88
CA PRO A 47 -1.54 -4.96 -16.25
C PRO A 47 -2.41 -3.70 -16.31
N THR A 48 -3.04 -3.29 -15.21
CA THR A 48 -3.89 -2.09 -15.16
C THR A 48 -3.70 -1.32 -13.86
N ALA A 49 -3.93 0.00 -13.90
CA ALA A 49 -3.91 0.86 -12.72
C ALA A 49 -4.91 0.40 -11.66
N GLN A 50 -6.14 0.04 -12.08
CA GLN A 50 -7.19 -0.44 -11.19
C GLN A 50 -6.81 -1.74 -10.47
N ALA A 51 -6.12 -2.66 -11.15
CA ALA A 51 -5.66 -3.90 -10.53
C ALA A 51 -4.59 -3.64 -9.46
N ALA A 52 -3.66 -2.70 -9.74
CA ALA A 52 -2.64 -2.29 -8.79
C ALA A 52 -3.24 -1.61 -7.55
N GLU A 53 -4.18 -0.70 -7.75
CA GLU A 53 -4.93 -0.01 -6.69
C GLU A 53 -5.72 -1.00 -5.83
N ASN A 54 -6.55 -1.83 -6.45
CA ASN A 54 -7.36 -2.82 -5.73
C ASN A 54 -6.50 -3.75 -4.89
N TYR A 55 -5.36 -4.19 -5.44
CA TYR A 55 -4.44 -5.03 -4.69
C TYR A 55 -3.86 -4.30 -3.47
N ALA A 56 -3.41 -3.05 -3.62
CA ALA A 56 -2.86 -2.26 -2.52
C ALA A 56 -3.88 -2.06 -1.40
N ILE A 57 -5.13 -1.72 -1.72
CA ILE A 57 -6.20 -1.54 -0.72
C ILE A 57 -6.52 -2.85 -0.01
N GLN A 58 -6.67 -3.96 -0.74
CA GLN A 58 -6.94 -5.27 -0.13
C GLN A 58 -5.78 -5.74 0.75
N TYR A 59 -4.54 -5.47 0.34
CA TYR A 59 -3.36 -5.73 1.16
C TYR A 59 -3.41 -4.92 2.46
N GLY A 60 -3.76 -3.63 2.40
CA GLY A 60 -3.88 -2.77 3.58
C GLY A 60 -4.94 -3.25 4.56
N LYS A 61 -6.10 -3.68 4.06
CA LYS A 61 -7.14 -4.31 4.89
C LYS A 61 -6.62 -5.58 5.57
N ALA A 62 -5.97 -6.46 4.83
CA ALA A 62 -5.39 -7.68 5.37
C ALA A 62 -4.28 -7.41 6.42
N GLU A 63 -3.47 -6.37 6.22
CA GLU A 63 -2.48 -5.94 7.22
C GLU A 63 -3.17 -5.48 8.51
N LEU A 64 -4.19 -4.62 8.40
CA LEU A 64 -4.94 -4.11 9.55
C LEU A 64 -5.80 -5.17 10.24
N ASP A 65 -6.18 -6.23 9.52
CA ASP A 65 -6.85 -7.42 10.08
C ASP A 65 -5.86 -8.35 10.79
N GLY A 66 -4.55 -8.08 10.74
CA GLY A 66 -3.52 -8.96 11.30
C GLY A 66 -3.32 -10.25 10.49
N ARG A 67 -3.91 -10.37 9.30
CA ARG A 67 -3.83 -11.55 8.43
C ARG A 67 -2.47 -11.72 7.74
N LEU A 68 -1.60 -10.71 7.85
CA LEU A 68 -0.26 -10.69 7.25
C LEU A 68 0.86 -10.83 8.29
N ALA A 69 0.53 -11.12 9.56
CA ALA A 69 1.45 -11.17 10.71
C ALA A 69 2.52 -12.28 10.66
N GLU A 70 2.83 -12.84 9.50
CA GLU A 70 3.91 -13.81 9.27
C GLU A 70 5.14 -13.23 8.54
N ARG A 71 5.15 -11.94 8.18
CA ARG A 71 6.34 -11.28 7.63
C ARG A 71 6.82 -10.16 8.56
N GLY A 72 7.73 -10.54 9.45
CA GLY A 72 8.49 -9.65 10.33
C GLY A 72 9.24 -8.52 9.61
N PRO A 73 9.83 -7.59 10.39
CA PRO A 73 10.20 -6.27 9.91
C PRO A 73 11.36 -6.34 8.91
N ARG A 74 11.10 -6.02 7.63
CA ARG A 74 12.16 -5.55 6.73
C ARG A 74 12.38 -4.08 7.07
N VAL A 75 13.16 -3.86 8.13
CA VAL A 75 13.77 -2.56 8.42
C VAL A 75 14.48 -2.11 7.15
N ALA A 76 14.18 -0.88 6.73
CA ALA A 76 14.81 -0.23 5.61
C ALA A 76 16.33 -0.30 5.75
N MET A 77 17.00 -0.93 4.79
CA MET A 77 18.40 -0.64 4.52
C MET A 77 18.46 0.77 3.93
N ALA A 78 18.59 1.76 4.81
CA ALA A 78 19.29 2.98 4.46
C ALA A 78 20.77 2.61 4.43
N GLU A 79 21.30 2.34 3.24
CA GLU A 79 22.75 2.30 3.03
C GLU A 79 23.24 3.73 2.77
N ARG A 80 24.37 4.04 3.40
CA ARG A 80 25.06 5.32 3.45
C ARG A 80 25.68 5.71 2.11
#